data_AF-A0A2T9WKC5-F1
#
_entry.id   AF-A0A2T9WKC5-F1
#
_cell.length_a   1.000
_cell.length_b   1.000
_cell.length_c   1.000
_cell.angle_alpha   90.00
_cell.angle_beta   90.00
_cell.angle_gamma   90.00
#
_symmetry.space_group_name_H-M   'P 1'
#
loop_
_entity.id
_entity.type
_entity.pdbx_description
1 polymer ?
#
loop_
_entity_poly.entity_id
_entity_poly.type
_entity_poly.pdbx_seq_one_letter_code
_entity_poly.pdbx_strand_id
1 'polypeptide(L)'
;MVGIFDLAKLMTGFNLFKKVPQENIEYSKELIENAKKNLSDSYDLYNKKNYNLAIYYLEQSLYSSVKSLVLLFQMVKLKDVKDKNYNSFEDFVNKNKIFDKLKKIANQNSIIYEVLLSEENKKKFKEDYEKYKKEVDEFLKKLKDKNERKNIVRYNENDLNNLFSINELINKYQMSEEVVESLINFAMNLFSRMGGKVSNVLNTGMARSLIKRELEKNKDTLNIFGNILILTGILMLHERSTKEYDKDLDFSPDNYTQDLGVVKLYNKMYDMVNGLIKFNENFVNVLQNKDNLKLF
;
A
#
# COMPACT_ATOMS: atom_id res chain seq x y z
N MET A 1 28.47 6.67 5.78
CA MET A 1 27.88 8.00 6.00
C MET A 1 26.97 8.29 4.80
N VAL A 2 25.71 7.85 4.85
CA VAL A 2 24.76 8.14 3.76
C VAL A 2 24.36 9.60 3.90
N GLY A 3 24.66 10.40 2.88
CA GLY A 3 24.57 11.84 2.96
C GLY A 3 23.12 12.28 3.13
N ILE A 4 22.90 13.28 3.97
CA ILE A 4 21.67 14.07 4.08
C ILE A 4 21.05 14.42 2.71
N PHE A 5 21.89 14.58 1.68
CA PHE A 5 21.49 14.81 0.30
C PHE A 5 20.82 13.61 -0.39
N ASP A 6 21.24 12.38 -0.09
CA ASP A 6 20.63 11.16 -0.65
C ASP A 6 19.24 10.95 -0.05
N LEU A 7 19.09 11.19 1.25
CA LEU A 7 17.80 11.12 1.94
C LEU A 7 16.82 12.20 1.45
N ALA A 8 17.29 13.44 1.24
CA ALA A 8 16.48 14.51 0.66
C ALA A 8 16.11 14.25 -0.82
N LYS A 9 17.04 13.73 -1.64
CA LYS A 9 16.75 13.27 -3.01
C LYS A 9 15.79 12.07 -3.05
N LEU A 10 15.88 11.17 -2.08
CA LEU A 10 15.01 10.01 -1.95
C LEU A 10 13.60 10.41 -1.54
N MET A 11 13.45 11.28 -0.54
CA MET A 11 12.15 11.84 -0.14
C MET A 11 11.52 12.69 -1.27
N THR A 12 12.30 13.50 -1.97
CA THR A 12 11.81 14.30 -3.12
C THR A 12 11.53 13.46 -4.37
N GLY A 13 12.22 12.32 -4.55
CA GLY A 13 12.03 11.37 -5.66
C GLY A 13 10.68 10.65 -5.67
N PHE A 14 9.97 10.64 -4.54
CA PHE A 14 8.63 10.06 -4.42
C PHE A 14 7.50 10.88 -5.05
N ASN A 15 7.76 12.07 -5.60
CA ASN A 15 6.73 13.09 -5.85
C ASN A 15 5.87 13.42 -4.59
N LEU A 16 6.20 12.92 -3.39
CA LEU A 16 5.52 13.21 -2.11
C LEU A 16 5.46 14.72 -1.82
N PHE A 17 6.36 15.50 -2.44
CA PHE A 17 6.48 16.95 -2.31
C PHE A 17 5.85 17.72 -3.46
N LYS A 18 5.36 17.06 -4.52
CA LYS A 18 4.53 17.74 -5.52
C LYS A 18 3.19 18.06 -4.88
N LYS A 19 2.74 19.31 -5.06
CA LYS A 19 1.40 19.72 -4.63
C LYS A 19 0.38 18.80 -5.28
N VAL A 20 -0.35 18.05 -4.46
CA VAL A 20 -1.48 17.24 -4.93
C VAL A 20 -2.60 18.19 -5.34
N PRO A 21 -3.12 18.10 -6.57
CA PRO A 21 -4.24 18.94 -7.00
C PRO A 21 -5.44 18.78 -6.06
N GLN A 22 -6.15 19.87 -5.78
CA GLN A 22 -7.32 19.84 -4.89
C GLN A 22 -8.39 18.86 -5.40
N GLU A 23 -8.63 18.83 -6.71
CA GLU A 23 -9.55 17.90 -7.36
C GLU A 23 -9.17 16.42 -7.14
N ASN A 24 -7.86 16.11 -7.06
CA ASN A 24 -7.40 14.76 -6.75
C ASN A 24 -7.73 14.39 -5.30
N ILE A 25 -7.59 15.34 -4.37
CA ILE A 25 -7.88 15.15 -2.94
C ILE A 25 -9.39 14.94 -2.75
N GLU A 26 -10.23 15.77 -3.38
CA GLU A 26 -11.69 15.67 -3.30
C GLU A 26 -12.19 14.35 -3.86
N TYR A 27 -11.75 13.97 -5.06
CA TYR A 27 -12.16 12.69 -5.65
C TYR A 27 -11.63 11.49 -4.85
N SER A 28 -10.46 11.62 -4.20
CA SER A 28 -9.95 10.58 -3.31
C SER A 28 -10.85 10.36 -2.09
N LYS A 29 -11.53 11.39 -1.57
CA LYS A 29 -12.50 11.22 -0.48
C LYS A 29 -13.69 10.38 -0.90
N GLU A 30 -14.25 10.65 -2.08
CA GLU A 30 -15.36 9.86 -2.61
C GLU A 30 -14.95 8.38 -2.76
N LEU A 31 -13.74 8.12 -3.27
CA LEU A 31 -13.19 6.77 -3.38
C LEU A 31 -12.99 6.10 -2.01
N ILE A 32 -12.54 6.83 -0.99
CA ILE A 32 -12.38 6.33 0.38
C ILE A 32 -13.73 5.94 0.99
N GLU A 33 -14.76 6.78 0.84
CA GLU A 33 -16.10 6.47 1.36
C GLU A 33 -16.73 5.27 0.64
N ASN A 34 -16.55 5.17 -0.68
CA ASN A 34 -16.95 3.98 -1.44
C ASN A 34 -16.20 2.72 -0.95
N ALA A 35 -14.90 2.84 -0.69
CA ALA A 35 -14.11 1.73 -0.16
C ALA A 35 -14.62 1.27 1.21
N LYS A 36 -14.92 2.19 2.13
CA LYS A 36 -15.47 1.89 3.46
C LYS A 36 -16.81 1.16 3.36
N LYS A 37 -17.72 1.65 2.52
CA LYS A 37 -19.02 1.02 2.29
C LYS A 37 -18.86 -0.41 1.78
N ASN A 38 -18.08 -0.60 0.71
CA ASN A 38 -17.83 -1.93 0.15
C ASN A 38 -17.15 -2.88 1.17
N LEU A 39 -16.24 -2.36 1.99
CA LEU A 39 -15.60 -3.16 3.04
C LEU A 39 -16.60 -3.62 4.11
N SER A 40 -17.54 -2.75 4.49
CA SER A 40 -18.65 -3.10 5.40
C SER A 40 -19.56 -4.16 4.78
N ASP A 41 -20.01 -3.94 3.54
CA ASP A 41 -20.89 -4.89 2.82
C ASP A 41 -20.21 -6.27 2.68
N SER A 42 -18.91 -6.27 2.37
CA SER A 42 -18.09 -7.48 2.31
C SER A 42 -18.12 -8.28 3.63
N TYR A 43 -17.94 -7.59 4.76
CA TYR A 43 -17.90 -8.22 6.08
C TYR A 43 -19.24 -8.85 6.46
N ASP A 44 -20.34 -8.13 6.20
CA ASP A 44 -21.69 -8.62 6.44
C ASP A 44 -22.00 -9.86 5.61
N LEU A 45 -21.57 -9.88 4.35
CA LEU A 45 -21.75 -11.02 3.45
C LEU A 45 -20.90 -12.22 3.87
N TYR A 46 -19.67 -11.98 4.33
CA TYR A 46 -18.80 -13.04 4.85
C TYR A 46 -19.43 -13.73 6.06
N ASN A 47 -19.96 -12.95 7.01
CA ASN A 47 -20.64 -13.47 8.19
C ASN A 47 -21.93 -14.25 7.85
N LYS A 48 -22.58 -13.89 6.75
CA LYS A 48 -23.72 -14.63 6.17
C LYS A 48 -23.29 -15.86 5.35
N LYS A 49 -22.00 -16.18 5.29
CA LYS A 49 -21.40 -17.25 4.49
C LYS A 49 -21.63 -17.12 2.98
N ASN A 50 -21.89 -15.90 2.51
CA ASN A 50 -22.00 -15.59 1.08
C ASN A 50 -20.60 -15.20 0.57
N TYR A 51 -19.73 -16.21 0.46
CA TYR A 51 -18.29 -15.99 0.29
C TYR A 51 -17.92 -15.38 -1.07
N ASN A 52 -18.56 -15.78 -2.17
CA ASN A 52 -18.29 -15.19 -3.48
C ASN A 52 -18.61 -13.69 -3.48
N LEU A 53 -19.77 -13.27 -2.95
CA LEU A 53 -20.09 -11.84 -2.86
C LEU A 53 -19.21 -11.12 -1.83
N ALA A 54 -18.86 -11.76 -0.71
CA ALA A 54 -17.93 -11.18 0.24
C ALA A 54 -16.58 -10.84 -0.41
N ILE A 55 -16.01 -11.77 -1.18
CA ILE A 55 -14.76 -11.55 -1.91
C ILE A 55 -14.92 -10.49 -2.99
N TYR A 56 -16.05 -10.46 -3.70
CA TYR A 56 -16.35 -9.41 -4.67
C TYR A 56 -16.32 -8.02 -4.04
N TYR A 57 -17.05 -7.81 -2.93
CA TYR A 57 -17.08 -6.50 -2.28
C TYR A 57 -15.74 -6.13 -1.62
N LEU A 58 -14.95 -7.12 -1.16
CA LEU A 58 -13.58 -6.88 -0.68
C LEU A 58 -12.69 -6.36 -1.82
N GLU A 59 -12.81 -6.97 -3.01
CA GLU A 59 -12.11 -6.53 -4.21
C GLU A 59 -12.53 -5.11 -4.62
N GLN A 60 -13.82 -4.80 -4.67
CA GLN A 60 -14.31 -3.46 -4.99
C GLN A 60 -13.85 -2.40 -3.98
N SER A 61 -13.72 -2.79 -2.71
CA SER A 61 -13.13 -1.94 -1.67
C SER A 61 -11.64 -1.68 -1.93
N LEU A 62 -10.88 -2.72 -2.25
CA LEU A 62 -9.48 -2.60 -2.65
C LEU A 62 -9.33 -1.74 -3.90
N TYR A 63 -10.16 -1.94 -4.91
CA TYR A 63 -10.10 -1.20 -6.16
C TYR A 63 -10.26 0.31 -5.93
N SER A 64 -11.28 0.70 -5.17
CA SER A 64 -11.50 2.11 -4.80
C SER A 64 -10.32 2.67 -4.00
N SER A 65 -9.77 1.87 -3.09
CA SER A 65 -8.62 2.26 -2.26
C SER A 65 -7.33 2.41 -3.07
N VAL A 66 -7.08 1.53 -4.04
CA VAL A 66 -5.92 1.60 -4.95
C VAL A 66 -6.06 2.82 -5.84
N LYS A 67 -7.24 3.09 -6.42
CA LYS A 67 -7.52 4.31 -7.19
C LYS A 67 -7.19 5.57 -6.39
N SER A 68 -7.61 5.64 -5.13
CA SER A 68 -7.29 6.74 -4.23
C SER A 68 -5.77 6.87 -4.04
N LEU A 69 -5.09 5.78 -3.69
CA LEU A 69 -3.64 5.75 -3.47
C LEU A 69 -2.88 6.27 -4.68
N VAL A 70 -3.14 5.72 -5.87
CA VAL A 70 -2.40 6.06 -7.09
C VAL A 70 -2.68 7.49 -7.56
N LEU A 71 -3.84 8.05 -7.20
CA LEU A 71 -4.21 9.43 -7.49
C LEU A 71 -3.54 10.43 -6.52
N LEU A 72 -3.52 10.11 -5.22
CA LEU A 72 -2.86 10.91 -4.18
C LEU A 72 -1.34 10.97 -4.40
N PHE A 73 -0.73 9.87 -4.82
CA PHE A 73 0.69 9.81 -5.19
C PHE A 73 0.98 10.28 -6.61
N GLN A 74 -0.04 10.77 -7.34
CA GLN A 74 0.09 11.27 -8.71
C GLN A 74 0.73 10.25 -9.68
N MET A 75 0.51 8.98 -9.43
CA MET A 75 0.96 7.88 -10.29
C MET A 75 0.13 7.79 -11.57
N VAL A 76 -1.11 8.27 -11.53
CA VAL A 76 -2.07 8.34 -12.64
C VAL A 76 -2.76 9.69 -12.64
N LYS A 77 -3.28 10.12 -13.81
CA LYS A 77 -4.02 11.38 -13.89
C LYS A 77 -5.47 11.18 -13.47
N LEU A 78 -6.10 12.22 -12.93
CA LEU A 78 -7.50 12.17 -12.52
C LEU A 78 -8.44 11.67 -13.63
N LYS A 79 -8.23 12.12 -14.87
CA LYS A 79 -9.00 11.66 -16.03
C LYS A 79 -8.90 10.14 -16.24
N ASP A 80 -7.75 9.55 -15.93
CA ASP A 80 -7.52 8.11 -16.07
C ASP A 80 -8.12 7.32 -14.90
N VAL A 81 -8.48 7.96 -13.79
CA VAL A 81 -9.19 7.31 -12.67
C VAL A 81 -10.71 7.44 -12.83
N LYS A 82 -11.16 8.55 -13.44
CA LYS A 82 -12.57 8.84 -13.77
C LYS A 82 -13.04 8.20 -15.07
N ASP A 83 -12.14 7.67 -15.88
CA ASP A 83 -12.50 7.06 -17.16
C ASP A 83 -13.46 5.88 -16.92
N LYS A 84 -14.62 5.94 -17.58
CA LYS A 84 -15.64 4.91 -17.52
C LYS A 84 -15.36 3.75 -18.48
N ASN A 85 -14.34 3.86 -19.32
CA ASN A 85 -13.94 2.84 -20.28
C ASN A 85 -13.11 1.69 -19.66
N TYR A 86 -12.85 1.74 -18.35
CA TYR A 86 -12.30 0.59 -17.65
C TYR A 86 -13.41 -0.40 -17.34
N ASN A 87 -13.32 -1.58 -17.96
CA ASN A 87 -14.34 -2.62 -17.84
C ASN A 87 -14.19 -3.47 -16.57
N SER A 88 -13.03 -3.40 -15.91
CA SER A 88 -12.69 -4.22 -14.73
C SER A 88 -11.56 -3.57 -13.91
N PHE A 89 -11.30 -4.09 -12.71
CA PHE A 89 -10.14 -3.70 -11.91
C PHE A 89 -8.83 -4.11 -12.61
N GLU A 90 -8.79 -5.32 -13.18
CA GLU A 90 -7.62 -5.78 -13.94
C GLU A 90 -7.30 -4.84 -15.12
N ASP A 91 -8.32 -4.40 -15.87
CA ASP A 91 -8.14 -3.50 -17.02
C ASP A 91 -7.53 -2.15 -16.57
N PHE A 92 -8.00 -1.61 -15.45
CA PHE A 92 -7.42 -0.41 -14.84
C PHE A 92 -5.95 -0.60 -14.44
N VAL A 93 -5.64 -1.71 -13.76
CA VAL A 93 -4.28 -2.04 -13.30
C VAL A 93 -3.31 -2.16 -14.47
N ASN A 94 -3.71 -2.90 -15.52
CA ASN A 94 -2.87 -3.20 -16.66
C ASN A 94 -2.62 -1.96 -17.54
N LYS A 95 -3.68 -1.26 -17.96
CA LYS A 95 -3.55 -0.05 -18.81
C LYS A 95 -2.74 1.05 -18.13
N ASN A 96 -2.86 1.20 -16.81
CA ASN A 96 -2.10 2.19 -16.06
C ASN A 96 -0.74 1.71 -15.54
N LYS A 97 -0.36 0.45 -15.83
CA LYS A 97 0.88 -0.18 -15.34
C LYS A 97 1.07 -0.02 -13.83
N ILE A 98 0.00 -0.25 -13.06
CA ILE A 98 0.00 0.00 -11.61
C ILE A 98 1.04 -0.88 -10.90
N PHE A 99 1.18 -2.15 -11.28
CA PHE A 99 2.19 -3.03 -10.69
C PHE A 99 3.62 -2.52 -10.87
N ASP A 100 3.98 -2.03 -12.06
CA ASP A 100 5.33 -1.49 -12.31
C ASP A 100 5.61 -0.27 -11.41
N LYS A 101 4.59 0.58 -11.19
CA LYS A 101 4.69 1.78 -10.34
C LYS A 101 4.79 1.42 -8.86
N LEU A 102 3.95 0.51 -8.37
CA LEU A 102 3.99 0.02 -6.99
C LEU A 102 5.30 -0.73 -6.70
N LYS A 103 5.77 -1.58 -7.62
CA LYS A 103 7.04 -2.29 -7.51
C LYS A 103 8.23 -1.33 -7.45
N LYS A 104 8.23 -0.29 -8.30
CA LYS A 104 9.27 0.74 -8.27
C LYS A 104 9.32 1.44 -6.90
N ILE A 105 8.16 1.77 -6.35
CA ILE A 105 8.05 2.38 -5.02
C ILE A 105 8.56 1.44 -3.93
N ALA A 106 8.12 0.17 -3.92
CA ALA A 106 8.56 -0.81 -2.94
C ALA A 106 10.09 -0.98 -2.96
N ASN A 107 10.69 -1.07 -4.15
CA ASN A 107 12.14 -1.13 -4.30
C ASN A 107 12.86 0.12 -3.80
N GLN A 108 12.38 1.31 -4.15
CA GLN A 108 12.96 2.57 -3.66
C GLN A 108 12.88 2.66 -2.12
N ASN A 109 11.73 2.28 -1.57
CA ASN A 109 11.48 2.24 -0.14
C ASN A 109 12.40 1.24 0.59
N SER A 110 12.65 0.07 0.00
CA SER A 110 13.57 -0.93 0.59
C SER A 110 15.00 -0.42 0.73
N ILE A 111 15.49 0.34 -0.26
CA ILE A 111 16.82 0.97 -0.25
C ILE A 111 16.90 1.99 0.88
N ILE A 112 15.83 2.76 1.08
CA ILE A 112 15.75 3.69 2.22
C ILE A 112 15.85 2.91 3.52
N TYR A 113 15.05 1.86 3.67
CA TYR A 113 15.04 1.07 4.90
C TYR A 113 16.42 0.47 5.21
N GLU A 114 17.09 -0.11 4.21
CA GLU A 114 18.45 -0.64 4.34
C GLU A 114 19.43 0.42 4.87
N VAL A 115 19.37 1.64 4.35
CA VAL A 115 20.21 2.76 4.84
C VAL A 115 19.97 3.05 6.32
N LEU A 116 18.75 2.83 6.81
CA LEU A 116 18.33 3.16 8.17
C LEU A 116 18.61 2.07 9.22
N LEU A 117 19.15 0.92 8.80
CA LEU A 117 19.48 -0.19 9.70
C LEU A 117 20.90 -0.08 10.25
N SER A 118 21.18 -0.75 11.38
CA SER A 118 22.55 -1.00 11.83
C SER A 118 23.28 -1.91 10.84
N GLU A 119 24.62 -1.89 10.81
CA GLU A 119 25.41 -2.75 9.90
C GLU A 119 25.08 -4.24 10.05
N GLU A 120 24.82 -4.71 11.28
CA GLU A 120 24.39 -6.09 11.53
C GLU A 120 23.01 -6.39 10.91
N ASN A 121 22.04 -5.48 11.06
CA ASN A 121 20.70 -5.64 10.53
C ASN A 121 20.64 -5.44 9.01
N LYS A 122 21.53 -4.63 8.43
CA LYS A 122 21.62 -4.42 6.98
C LYS A 122 21.85 -5.71 6.22
N LYS A 123 22.84 -6.51 6.65
CA LYS A 123 23.17 -7.76 5.95
C LYS A 123 21.99 -8.74 5.99
N LYS A 124 21.40 -8.94 7.18
CA LYS A 124 20.24 -9.82 7.38
C LYS A 124 19.02 -9.33 6.58
N PHE A 125 18.72 -8.02 6.63
CA PHE A 125 17.63 -7.42 5.86
C PHE A 125 17.82 -7.60 4.36
N LYS A 126 19.03 -7.40 3.84
CA LYS A 126 19.31 -7.56 2.41
C LYS A 126 19.10 -9.00 1.92
N GLU A 127 19.59 -9.97 2.69
CA GLU A 127 19.38 -11.40 2.37
C GLU A 127 17.90 -11.76 2.37
N ASP A 128 17.16 -11.30 3.38
CA ASP A 128 15.73 -11.52 3.52
C ASP A 128 14.92 -10.78 2.42
N TYR A 129 15.28 -9.54 2.08
CA TYR A 129 14.63 -8.74 1.03
C TYR A 129 14.86 -9.32 -0.37
N GLU A 130 16.05 -9.85 -0.67
CA GLU A 130 16.30 -10.49 -1.96
C GLU A 130 15.52 -11.81 -2.13
N LYS A 131 15.27 -12.56 -1.05
CA LYS A 131 14.34 -13.71 -1.09
C LYS A 131 12.92 -13.24 -1.41
N TYR A 132 12.43 -12.24 -0.67
CA TYR A 132 11.13 -11.59 -0.91
C TYR A 132 10.96 -11.15 -2.37
N LYS A 133 11.94 -10.41 -2.88
CA LYS A 133 11.87 -9.84 -4.22
C LYS A 133 11.77 -10.93 -5.29
N LYS A 134 12.46 -12.06 -5.09
CA LYS A 134 12.33 -13.23 -5.99
C LYS A 134 10.92 -13.80 -5.97
N GLU A 135 10.32 -13.97 -4.79
CA GLU A 135 8.96 -14.49 -4.66
C GLU A 135 7.92 -13.57 -5.32
N VAL A 136 8.04 -12.25 -5.11
CA VAL A 136 7.16 -11.27 -5.79
C VAL A 136 7.36 -11.28 -7.30
N ASP A 137 8.60 -11.39 -7.77
CA ASP A 137 8.90 -11.42 -9.20
C ASP A 137 8.36 -12.69 -9.87
N GLU A 138 8.44 -13.83 -9.18
CA GLU A 138 7.84 -15.08 -9.62
C GLU A 138 6.30 -14.99 -9.64
N PHE A 139 5.69 -14.46 -8.59
CA PHE A 139 4.24 -14.21 -8.55
C PHE A 139 3.79 -13.33 -9.71
N LEU A 140 4.46 -12.19 -9.94
CA LEU A 140 4.14 -11.28 -11.05
C LEU A 140 4.35 -11.93 -12.42
N LYS A 141 5.31 -12.85 -12.54
CA LYS A 141 5.51 -13.64 -13.76
C LYS A 141 4.34 -14.59 -13.99
N LYS A 142 3.94 -15.36 -12.97
CA LYS A 142 2.76 -16.24 -13.02
C LYS A 142 1.48 -15.46 -13.34
N LEU A 143 1.32 -14.27 -12.76
CA LEU A 143 0.17 -13.41 -13.00
C LEU A 143 0.05 -12.94 -14.48
N LYS A 144 1.17 -12.84 -15.19
CA LYS A 144 1.20 -12.51 -16.62
C LYS A 144 0.97 -13.72 -17.52
N ASP A 145 1.23 -14.93 -17.04
CA ASP A 145 1.01 -16.16 -17.78
C ASP A 145 -0.45 -16.62 -17.62
N LYS A 146 -1.21 -16.61 -18.72
CA LYS A 146 -2.61 -17.02 -18.73
C LYS A 146 -2.81 -18.44 -18.19
N ASN A 147 -1.87 -19.35 -18.42
CA ASN A 147 -1.98 -20.73 -17.97
C ASN A 147 -1.74 -20.89 -16.47
N GLU A 148 -1.00 -19.97 -15.85
CA GLU A 148 -0.70 -19.99 -14.42
C GLU A 148 -1.77 -19.28 -13.58
N ARG A 149 -2.52 -18.34 -14.16
CA ARG A 149 -3.59 -17.61 -13.46
C ARG A 149 -4.63 -18.51 -12.81
N LYS A 150 -4.97 -19.64 -13.46
CA LYS A 150 -5.89 -20.65 -12.91
C LYS A 150 -5.37 -21.28 -11.61
N ASN A 151 -4.06 -21.36 -11.43
CA ASN A 151 -3.43 -21.85 -10.21
C ASN A 151 -3.50 -20.80 -9.11
N ILE A 152 -3.32 -19.52 -9.45
CA ILE A 152 -3.36 -18.39 -8.51
C ILE A 152 -4.74 -18.28 -7.84
N VAL A 153 -5.83 -18.36 -8.60
CA VAL A 153 -7.19 -18.31 -8.02
C VAL A 153 -7.54 -19.48 -7.11
N ARG A 154 -6.74 -20.54 -7.14
CA ARG A 154 -6.88 -21.75 -6.31
C ARG A 154 -5.83 -21.85 -5.21
N TYR A 155 -5.02 -20.82 -5.01
CA TYR A 155 -4.01 -20.83 -3.95
C TYR A 155 -4.62 -21.22 -2.61
N ASN A 156 -3.94 -22.14 -1.94
CA ASN A 156 -4.33 -22.57 -0.61
C ASN A 156 -3.85 -21.55 0.42
N GLU A 157 -4.19 -21.80 1.69
CA GLU A 157 -3.81 -20.94 2.80
C GLU A 157 -2.29 -20.76 2.93
N ASN A 158 -1.49 -21.81 2.71
CA ASN A 158 -0.03 -21.73 2.81
C ASN A 158 0.57 -20.90 1.67
N ASP A 159 0.11 -21.11 0.43
CA ASP A 159 0.57 -20.34 -0.73
C ASP A 159 0.36 -18.83 -0.50
N LEU A 160 -0.83 -18.47 -0.01
CA LEU A 160 -1.19 -17.09 0.30
C LEU A 160 -0.44 -16.56 1.53
N ASN A 161 -0.30 -17.34 2.59
CA ASN A 161 0.44 -16.91 3.78
C ASN A 161 1.91 -16.65 3.48
N ASN A 162 2.54 -17.47 2.63
CA ASN A 162 3.90 -17.24 2.15
C ASN A 162 3.98 -15.90 1.41
N LEU A 163 3.06 -15.64 0.48
CA LEU A 163 2.98 -14.35 -0.22
C LEU A 163 2.65 -13.16 0.70
N PHE A 164 1.97 -13.35 1.82
CA PHE A 164 1.66 -12.26 2.76
C PHE A 164 2.69 -12.10 3.89
N SER A 165 3.59 -13.07 4.09
CA SER A 165 4.61 -13.08 5.15
C SER A 165 5.63 -11.92 5.04
N ILE A 166 5.59 -11.23 3.92
CA ILE A 166 6.31 -10.01 3.57
C ILE A 166 6.14 -8.93 4.63
N ASN A 167 4.95 -8.86 5.25
CA ASN A 167 4.64 -7.96 6.37
C ASN A 167 5.56 -8.17 7.58
N GLU A 168 6.00 -9.40 7.81
CA GLU A 168 6.81 -9.76 8.98
C GLU A 168 8.28 -9.38 8.78
N LEU A 169 8.75 -9.40 7.53
CA LEU A 169 10.15 -9.23 7.17
C LEU A 169 10.69 -7.82 7.52
N ILE A 170 9.88 -6.78 7.33
CA ILE A 170 10.27 -5.39 7.64
C ILE A 170 10.10 -5.10 9.15
N ASN A 171 9.06 -5.65 9.78
CA ASN A 171 8.80 -5.52 11.21
C ASN A 171 9.83 -6.25 12.07
N LYS A 172 10.52 -7.26 11.51
CA LYS A 172 11.60 -8.03 12.15
C LYS A 172 12.82 -7.18 12.50
N TYR A 173 13.07 -6.09 11.77
CA TYR A 173 14.28 -5.28 11.96
C TYR A 173 13.97 -3.95 12.65
N GLN A 174 14.52 -3.73 13.84
CA GLN A 174 14.45 -2.43 14.50
C GLN A 174 15.42 -1.44 13.84
N MET A 175 14.98 -0.19 13.65
CA MET A 175 15.89 0.89 13.26
C MET A 175 16.72 1.25 14.49
N SER A 176 18.01 1.51 14.34
CA SER A 176 18.84 1.93 15.48
C SER A 176 18.42 3.31 15.98
N GLU A 177 18.38 3.52 17.30
CA GLU A 177 18.01 4.81 17.90
C GLU A 177 18.86 5.98 17.39
N GLU A 178 20.15 5.77 17.14
CA GLU A 178 21.05 6.80 16.59
C GLU A 178 20.64 7.30 15.20
N VAL A 179 20.08 6.42 14.36
CA VAL A 179 19.60 6.76 13.03
C VAL A 179 18.26 7.48 13.11
N VAL A 180 17.35 7.00 13.96
CA VAL A 180 16.07 7.66 14.24
C VAL A 180 16.33 9.08 14.74
N GLU A 181 17.27 9.25 15.67
CA GLU A 181 17.63 10.56 16.21
C GLU A 181 18.30 11.46 15.18
N SER A 182 19.14 10.91 14.29
CA SER A 182 19.75 11.67 13.17
C SER A 182 18.70 12.17 12.16
N LEU A 183 17.69 11.35 11.87
CA LEU A 183 16.57 11.72 11.00
C LEU A 183 15.68 12.80 11.63
N ILE A 184 15.39 12.67 12.92
CA ILE A 184 14.65 13.67 13.70
C ILE A 184 15.42 15.00 13.68
N ASN A 185 16.72 14.98 13.95
CA ASN A 185 17.57 16.16 13.90
C ASN A 185 17.60 16.80 12.50
N PHE A 186 17.65 16.00 11.45
CA PHE A 186 17.62 16.50 10.07
C PHE A 186 16.27 17.16 9.73
N ALA A 187 15.15 16.51 10.05
CA ALA A 187 13.82 17.07 9.85
C ALA A 187 13.64 18.39 10.62
N MET A 188 14.05 18.43 11.89
CA MET A 188 14.03 19.64 12.72
C MET A 188 14.88 20.78 12.12
N ASN A 189 16.06 20.46 11.57
CA ASN A 189 16.93 21.43 10.90
C ASN A 189 16.33 21.96 9.58
N LEU A 190 15.60 21.12 8.84
CA LEU A 190 14.87 21.50 7.62
C LEU A 190 13.72 22.46 7.95
N PHE A 191 12.91 22.15 8.96
CA PHE A 191 11.84 23.04 9.44
C PHE A 191 12.39 24.40 9.88
N SER A 192 13.51 24.41 10.59
CA SER A 192 14.18 25.64 11.04
C SER A 192 14.69 26.51 9.89
N ARG A 193 15.07 25.92 8.75
CA ARG A 193 15.57 26.64 7.57
C ARG A 193 14.48 27.16 6.64
N MET A 194 13.27 26.62 6.70
CA MET A 194 12.13 27.04 5.86
C MET A 194 11.41 28.29 6.37
N GLY A 195 11.99 29.04 7.31
CA GLY A 195 11.49 30.36 7.73
C GLY A 195 10.36 30.34 8.76
N GLY A 196 10.03 29.18 9.34
CA GLY A 196 9.21 29.14 10.56
C GLY A 196 9.94 29.87 11.68
N LYS A 197 9.28 30.81 12.37
CA LYS A 197 9.85 31.47 13.55
C LYS A 197 10.06 30.39 14.62
N VAL A 198 11.29 29.85 14.67
CA VAL A 198 11.74 28.84 15.65
C VAL A 198 11.49 29.27 17.10
N SER A 199 11.21 30.55 17.35
CA SER A 199 10.84 31.07 18.66
C SER A 199 9.47 30.60 19.19
N ASN A 200 8.56 30.07 18.34
CA ASN A 200 7.24 29.60 18.77
C ASN A 200 6.96 28.11 18.47
N VAL A 201 7.93 27.38 17.91
CA VAL A 201 7.73 25.96 17.59
C VAL A 201 7.84 25.15 18.88
N LEU A 202 6.68 24.81 19.44
CA LEU A 202 6.39 23.60 20.23
C LEU A 202 7.64 22.96 20.86
N ASN A 203 7.81 23.17 22.17
CA ASN A 203 8.71 22.47 23.08
C ASN A 203 9.44 21.30 22.39
N THR A 204 10.75 21.43 22.11
CA THR A 204 11.52 20.56 21.20
C THR A 204 11.29 19.05 21.39
N GLY A 205 10.93 18.61 22.60
CA GLY A 205 10.50 17.24 22.88
C GLY A 205 9.20 16.79 22.21
N MET A 206 8.20 17.66 22.05
CA MET A 206 6.91 17.35 21.40
C MET A 206 7.06 17.19 19.89
N ALA A 207 7.82 18.08 19.23
CA ALA A 207 8.14 17.97 17.81
C ALA A 207 9.01 16.74 17.51
N ARG A 208 10.02 16.48 18.35
CA ARG A 208 10.82 15.24 18.28
C ARG A 208 9.95 14.00 18.42
N SER A 209 9.07 13.96 19.41
CA SER A 209 8.14 12.85 19.65
C SER A 209 7.21 12.64 18.45
N LEU A 210 6.71 13.71 17.84
CA LEU A 210 5.88 13.63 16.62
C LEU A 210 6.67 13.07 15.43
N ILE A 211 7.89 13.56 15.17
CA ILE A 211 8.74 13.06 14.07
C ILE A 211 9.13 11.60 14.32
N LYS A 212 9.49 11.22 15.56
CA LYS A 212 9.77 9.84 15.95
C LYS A 212 8.56 8.93 15.68
N ARG A 213 7.38 9.35 16.13
CA ARG A 213 6.12 8.63 15.91
C ARG A 213 5.78 8.51 14.43
N GLU A 214 6.04 9.53 13.62
CA GLU A 214 5.81 9.47 12.17
C GLU A 214 6.87 8.64 11.41
N LEU A 215 8.11 8.56 11.89
CA LEU A 215 9.12 7.64 11.37
C LEU A 215 8.78 6.18 11.70
N GLU A 216 8.30 5.92 12.92
CA GLU A 216 7.80 4.61 13.34
C GLU A 216 6.57 4.20 12.52
N LYS A 217 5.61 5.12 12.28
CA LYS A 217 4.47 4.90 11.38
C LYS A 217 4.86 4.68 9.91
N ASN A 218 5.96 5.28 9.44
CA ASN A 218 6.42 5.08 8.07
C ASN A 218 7.04 3.69 7.82
N LYS A 219 7.38 2.92 8.87
CA LYS A 219 7.64 1.47 8.72
C LYS A 219 6.43 0.75 8.14
N ASP A 220 5.23 1.13 8.57
CA ASP A 220 3.99 0.55 8.09
C ASP A 220 3.67 0.99 6.65
N THR A 221 4.09 2.19 6.23
CA THR A 221 3.92 2.68 4.84
C THR A 221 4.67 1.83 3.82
N LEU A 222 5.87 1.36 4.16
CA LEU A 222 6.70 0.44 3.36
C LEU A 222 6.01 -0.91 3.13
N ASN A 223 5.36 -1.41 4.19
CA ASN A 223 4.62 -2.67 4.24
C ASN A 223 3.35 -2.63 3.37
N ILE A 224 2.69 -1.47 3.33
CA ILE A 224 1.43 -1.27 2.62
C ILE A 224 1.59 -1.52 1.11
N PHE A 225 2.65 -1.05 0.45
CA PHE A 225 2.76 -1.17 -1.01
C PHE A 225 3.02 -2.59 -1.54
N GLY A 226 3.83 -3.40 -0.83
CA GLY A 226 4.11 -4.78 -1.21
C GLY A 226 2.88 -5.67 -1.09
N ASN A 227 2.17 -5.56 0.04
CA ASN A 227 0.93 -6.31 0.25
C ASN A 227 -0.19 -5.83 -0.66
N ILE A 228 -0.30 -4.53 -0.95
CA ILE A 228 -1.27 -4.04 -1.93
C ILE A 228 -1.01 -4.62 -3.30
N LEU A 229 0.26 -4.69 -3.73
CA LEU A 229 0.62 -5.27 -5.02
C LEU A 229 0.15 -6.72 -5.11
N ILE A 230 0.44 -7.52 -4.08
CA ILE A 230 0.06 -8.94 -4.04
C ILE A 230 -1.46 -9.10 -3.95
N LEU A 231 -2.09 -8.38 -3.03
CA LEU A 231 -3.53 -8.42 -2.81
C LEU A 231 -4.30 -7.97 -4.06
N THR A 232 -3.82 -6.95 -4.76
CA THR A 232 -4.38 -6.50 -6.04
C THR A 232 -4.28 -7.61 -7.08
N GLY A 233 -3.12 -8.26 -7.19
CA GLY A 233 -2.91 -9.36 -8.13
C GLY A 233 -3.79 -10.57 -7.85
N ILE A 234 -4.03 -10.89 -6.58
CA ILE A 234 -4.93 -11.99 -6.19
C ILE A 234 -6.37 -11.59 -6.48
N LEU A 235 -6.88 -10.52 -5.85
CA LEU A 235 -8.30 -10.18 -5.88
C LEU A 235 -8.80 -9.79 -7.27
N MET A 236 -7.99 -9.17 -8.12
CA MET A 236 -8.43 -8.81 -9.47
C MET A 236 -8.79 -10.04 -10.34
N LEU A 237 -8.19 -11.21 -10.08
CA LEU A 237 -8.54 -12.44 -10.80
C LEU A 237 -9.89 -13.01 -10.36
N HIS A 238 -10.39 -12.61 -9.20
CA HIS A 238 -11.66 -13.08 -8.66
C HIS A 238 -12.86 -12.24 -9.10
N GLU A 239 -12.67 -11.07 -9.70
CA GLU A 239 -13.77 -10.13 -10.03
C GLU A 239 -14.86 -10.78 -10.89
N ARG A 240 -14.47 -11.49 -11.96
CA ARG A 240 -15.42 -12.17 -12.84
C ARG A 240 -15.96 -13.45 -12.21
N SER A 241 -15.06 -14.25 -11.66
CA SER A 241 -15.38 -15.57 -11.09
C SER A 241 -16.31 -15.52 -9.88
N THR A 242 -16.43 -14.38 -9.21
CA THR A 242 -17.40 -14.19 -8.11
C THR A 242 -18.85 -13.99 -8.58
N LYS A 243 -19.05 -13.63 -9.86
CA LYS A 243 -20.35 -13.32 -10.46
C LYS A 243 -20.83 -14.39 -11.44
N GLU A 244 -19.92 -14.91 -12.24
CA GLU A 244 -20.20 -15.88 -13.30
C GLU A 244 -19.03 -16.84 -13.50
N TYR A 245 -19.25 -17.90 -14.30
CA TYR A 245 -18.18 -18.81 -14.66
C TYR A 245 -17.16 -18.13 -15.57
N ASP A 246 -15.92 -18.03 -15.09
CA ASP A 246 -14.78 -17.54 -15.84
C ASP A 246 -14.10 -18.70 -16.57
N LYS A 247 -14.29 -18.76 -17.89
CA LYS A 247 -13.70 -19.79 -18.75
C LYS A 247 -12.18 -19.76 -18.79
N ASP A 248 -11.57 -18.58 -18.64
CA ASP A 248 -10.11 -18.43 -18.72
C ASP A 248 -9.44 -18.95 -17.45
N LEU A 249 -10.15 -18.87 -16.32
CA LEU A 249 -9.67 -19.33 -15.01
C LEU A 249 -10.23 -20.71 -14.63
N ASP A 250 -11.19 -21.22 -15.39
CA ASP A 250 -11.97 -22.42 -15.08
C ASP A 250 -12.54 -22.33 -13.65
N PHE A 251 -13.08 -21.16 -13.28
CA PHE A 251 -13.47 -20.88 -11.89
C PHE A 251 -14.85 -20.22 -11.85
N SER A 252 -15.64 -20.57 -10.84
CA SER A 252 -17.04 -20.15 -10.73
C SER A 252 -17.38 -19.65 -9.33
N PRO A 253 -18.55 -19.00 -9.16
CA PRO A 253 -19.02 -18.57 -7.84
C PRO A 253 -19.19 -19.72 -6.84
N ASP A 254 -19.51 -20.92 -7.32
CA ASP A 254 -19.74 -22.10 -6.48
C ASP A 254 -18.45 -22.64 -5.85
N ASN A 255 -17.27 -22.23 -6.36
CA ASN A 255 -15.98 -22.65 -5.83
C ASN A 255 -15.59 -21.92 -4.54
N TYR A 256 -16.27 -20.82 -4.19
CA TYR A 256 -15.99 -20.03 -2.98
C TYR A 256 -16.58 -20.71 -1.75
N THR A 257 -15.91 -21.77 -1.31
CA THR A 257 -16.21 -22.48 -0.07
C THR A 257 -15.32 -21.98 1.06
N GLN A 258 -15.66 -22.33 2.31
CA GLN A 258 -14.83 -22.00 3.48
C GLN A 258 -13.39 -22.54 3.38
N ASP A 259 -13.16 -23.56 2.55
CA ASP A 259 -11.87 -24.20 2.40
C ASP A 259 -10.96 -23.56 1.34
N LEU A 260 -11.51 -22.69 0.50
CA LEU A 260 -10.74 -21.95 -0.49
C LEU A 260 -9.79 -20.96 0.21
N GLY A 261 -8.53 -20.88 -0.20
CA GLY A 261 -7.52 -20.08 0.49
C GLY A 261 -7.90 -18.60 0.65
N VAL A 262 -8.49 -17.97 -0.38
CA VAL A 262 -8.96 -16.58 -0.29
C VAL A 262 -10.14 -16.40 0.68
N VAL A 263 -10.91 -17.44 0.95
CA VAL A 263 -11.99 -17.41 1.95
C VAL A 263 -11.44 -17.67 3.35
N LYS A 264 -10.51 -18.62 3.50
CA LYS A 264 -9.81 -18.90 4.77
C LYS A 264 -9.07 -17.68 5.30
N LEU A 265 -8.37 -16.97 4.41
CA LEU A 265 -7.58 -15.79 4.77
C LEU A 265 -8.35 -14.47 4.63
N TYR A 266 -9.68 -14.52 4.55
CA TYR A 266 -10.52 -13.34 4.40
C TYR A 266 -10.20 -12.26 5.44
N ASN A 267 -10.17 -12.59 6.74
CA ASN A 267 -9.93 -11.61 7.80
C ASN A 267 -8.56 -10.91 7.64
N LYS A 268 -7.53 -11.65 7.24
CA LYS A 268 -6.19 -11.08 6.98
C LYS A 268 -6.22 -10.10 5.82
N MET A 269 -6.91 -10.44 4.73
CA MET A 269 -7.07 -9.55 3.59
C MET A 269 -7.96 -8.34 3.91
N TYR A 270 -9.02 -8.53 4.69
CA TYR A 270 -9.88 -7.46 5.22
C TYR A 270 -9.06 -6.43 5.99
N ASP A 271 -8.21 -6.88 6.90
CA ASP A 271 -7.35 -5.99 7.70
C ASP A 271 -6.36 -5.21 6.82
N MET A 272 -5.82 -5.84 5.77
CA MET A 272 -4.96 -5.16 4.80
C MET A 272 -5.71 -4.07 4.03
N VAL A 273 -6.93 -4.35 3.55
CA VAL A 273 -7.75 -3.34 2.85
C VAL A 273 -8.13 -2.21 3.80
N ASN A 274 -8.56 -2.53 5.02
CA ASN A 274 -8.85 -1.54 6.06
C ASN A 274 -7.63 -0.65 6.38
N GLY A 275 -6.45 -1.26 6.48
CA GLY A 275 -5.19 -0.55 6.67
C GLY A 275 -4.91 0.45 5.55
N LEU A 276 -5.12 0.06 4.28
CA LEU A 276 -4.99 0.96 3.14
C LEU A 276 -6.02 2.10 3.17
N ILE A 277 -7.28 1.83 3.51
CA ILE A 277 -8.31 2.86 3.63
C ILE A 277 -7.89 3.91 4.67
N LYS A 278 -7.49 3.47 5.86
CA LYS A 278 -7.01 4.35 6.94
C LYS A 278 -5.78 5.14 6.52
N PHE A 279 -4.86 4.52 5.80
CA PHE A 279 -3.68 5.20 5.25
C PHE A 279 -4.08 6.33 4.29
N ASN A 280 -4.96 6.05 3.32
CA ASN A 280 -5.43 7.05 2.36
C ASN A 280 -6.20 8.19 3.05
N GLU A 281 -7.05 7.87 4.03
CA GLU A 281 -7.78 8.86 4.84
C GLU A 281 -6.83 9.78 5.61
N ASN A 282 -5.87 9.20 6.32
CA ASN A 282 -4.83 9.97 7.01
C ASN A 282 -4.04 10.85 6.04
N PHE A 283 -3.70 10.33 4.85
CA PHE A 283 -2.93 11.09 3.88
C PHE A 283 -3.75 12.27 3.31
N VAL A 284 -5.03 12.07 3.01
CA VAL A 284 -5.96 13.15 2.64
C VAL A 284 -6.03 14.20 3.75
N ASN A 285 -6.21 13.79 5.00
CA ASN A 285 -6.27 14.71 6.14
C ASN A 285 -5.00 15.56 6.26
N VAL A 286 -3.82 14.95 6.08
CA VAL A 286 -2.55 15.68 6.07
C VAL A 286 -2.48 16.68 4.90
N LEU A 287 -2.91 16.29 3.70
CA LEU A 287 -2.88 17.14 2.52
C LEU A 287 -3.84 18.34 2.62
N GLN A 288 -5.01 18.16 3.23
CA GLN A 288 -5.99 19.23 3.45
C GLN A 288 -5.58 20.20 4.56
N ASN A 289 -4.94 19.68 5.61
CA ASN A 289 -4.41 20.50 6.68
C ASN A 289 -3.11 21.23 6.31
N LYS A 290 -2.64 21.19 5.05
CA LYS A 290 -1.49 21.98 4.60
C LYS A 290 -1.69 23.49 4.73
N ASP A 291 -2.93 23.99 4.73
CA ASP A 291 -3.21 25.38 5.07
C ASP A 291 -3.21 25.64 6.60
N ASN A 292 -3.39 24.62 7.43
CA ASN A 292 -3.15 24.68 8.88
C ASN A 292 -1.67 24.48 9.24
N LEU A 293 -0.84 23.96 8.33
CA LEU A 293 0.63 24.01 8.44
C LEU A 293 1.21 25.39 8.10
N LYS A 294 0.39 26.35 7.64
CA LYS A 294 0.75 27.78 7.64
C LYS A 294 0.55 28.45 9.01
N LEU A 295 0.04 27.71 9.99
CA LEU A 295 -0.01 28.12 11.37
C LEU A 295 0.93 27.22 12.16
N PHE A 296 2.25 27.39 11.99
CA PHE A 296 3.27 27.32 13.04
C PHE A 296 4.61 27.85 12.48
#